data_AF-A0A533STG0-F1
#
_entry.id   AF-A0A533STG0-F1
#
_cell.length_a   1.000
_cell.length_b   1.000
_cell.length_c   1.000
_cell.angle_alpha   90.00
_cell.angle_beta   90.00
_cell.angle_gamma   90.00
#
_symmetry.space_group_name_H-M   'P 1'
#
loop_
_entity.id
_entity.type
_entity.pdbx_description
1 polymer ?
#
loop_
_entity_poly.entity_id
_entity_poly.type
_entity_poly.pdbx_seq_one_letter_code
_entity_poly.pdbx_strand_id
1 'polypeptide(L)'
;MRRPPLTRNTLGAEGGLLLFIEGEAASALAAVATALLARGPVDAVALVYPGDEIPRFPAPFSPASSPEDFEQVSSWEEGELAAPSARIPASTSLFVALAALPVGAFEATWDFILVRPGELEWMAAAIPHEGMVLVRDDTLLKDLAAAGVQAQSEPPEWW
;
A
#
# COMPACT_ATOMS: atom_id res chain seq x y z
N MET A 1 4.12 -0.16 -21.02
CA MET A 1 3.96 -1.63 -20.89
C MET A 1 2.97 -1.87 -19.78
N ARG A 2 1.97 -2.76 -19.95
CA ARG A 2 1.21 -3.25 -18.79
C ARG A 2 2.13 -4.21 -18.04
N ARG A 3 2.38 -3.93 -16.77
CA ARG A 3 3.23 -4.79 -15.91
C ARG A 3 2.49 -6.11 -15.66
N PRO A 4 3.21 -7.24 -15.51
CA PRO A 4 2.57 -8.50 -15.17
C PRO A 4 1.85 -8.38 -13.81
N PRO A 5 0.68 -9.03 -13.65
CA PRO A 5 -0.08 -8.97 -12.41
C PRO A 5 0.72 -9.60 -11.27
N LEU A 6 0.57 -9.04 -10.07
CA LEU A 6 1.11 -9.63 -8.85
C LEU A 6 0.59 -11.07 -8.68
N THR A 7 1.47 -12.05 -8.59
CA THR A 7 1.05 -13.44 -8.42
C THR A 7 0.71 -13.75 -6.97
N ARG A 8 -0.48 -14.34 -6.74
CA ARG A 8 -1.04 -14.81 -5.45
C ARG A 8 -0.09 -15.56 -4.50
N ASN A 9 1.01 -16.14 -4.98
CA ASN A 9 1.91 -16.99 -4.18
C ASN A 9 2.77 -16.26 -3.13
N THR A 10 2.69 -14.93 -3.05
CA THR A 10 3.61 -14.12 -2.22
C THR A 10 2.99 -13.48 -0.99
N LEU A 11 1.67 -13.51 -0.87
CA LEU A 11 1.03 -13.28 0.43
C LEU A 11 1.16 -14.59 1.21
N GLY A 12 2.07 -14.58 2.20
CA GLY A 12 2.38 -15.74 3.02
C GLY A 12 1.11 -16.50 3.43
N ALA A 13 1.22 -17.83 3.43
CA ALA A 13 0.16 -18.80 3.70
C ALA A 13 -0.52 -18.69 5.10
N GLU A 14 -0.34 -17.58 5.81
CA GLU A 14 -0.87 -17.33 7.15
C GLU A 14 -1.51 -15.92 7.23
N GLY A 15 -2.80 -15.84 6.87
CA GLY A 15 -3.75 -14.99 7.62
C GLY A 15 -3.95 -13.52 7.24
N GLY A 16 -3.44 -13.02 6.12
CA GLY A 16 -3.78 -11.68 5.64
C GLY A 16 -5.15 -11.61 4.95
N LEU A 17 -6.01 -10.66 5.34
CA LEU A 17 -7.26 -10.37 4.62
C LEU A 17 -7.01 -9.41 3.46
N LEU A 18 -7.85 -9.48 2.43
CA LEU A 18 -7.64 -8.83 1.15
C LEU A 18 -8.80 -7.89 0.85
N LEU A 19 -8.64 -6.61 1.17
CA LEU A 19 -9.63 -5.59 0.85
C LEU A 19 -9.48 -5.14 -0.60
N PHE A 20 -10.30 -5.72 -1.47
CA PHE A 20 -10.48 -5.17 -2.81
C PHE A 20 -11.42 -3.96 -2.74
N ILE A 21 -10.93 -2.77 -3.08
CA ILE A 21 -11.78 -1.60 -3.30
C ILE A 21 -11.87 -1.37 -4.80
N GLU A 22 -13.05 -1.61 -5.39
CA GLU A 22 -13.32 -1.20 -6.77
C GLU A 22 -13.34 0.33 -6.84
N GLY A 23 -12.29 0.95 -7.39
CA GLY A 23 -12.21 2.40 -7.58
C GLY A 23 -10.79 2.94 -7.75
N GLU A 24 -10.64 4.26 -7.70
CA GLU A 24 -9.31 4.89 -7.69
C GLU A 24 -8.58 4.52 -6.39
N ALA A 25 -7.49 3.75 -6.48
CA ALA A 25 -6.68 3.27 -5.34
C ALA A 25 -6.30 4.37 -4.35
N ALA A 26 -6.20 5.60 -4.84
CA ALA A 26 -5.83 6.75 -4.07
C ALA A 26 -6.96 7.21 -3.12
N SER A 27 -8.22 7.20 -3.58
CA SER A 27 -9.40 7.48 -2.74
C SER A 27 -9.61 6.37 -1.69
N ALA A 28 -9.41 5.13 -2.11
CA ALA A 28 -9.39 3.95 -1.27
C ALA A 28 -8.36 4.07 -0.13
N LEU A 29 -7.10 4.39 -0.46
CA LEU A 29 -6.02 4.56 0.49
C LEU A 29 -6.31 5.68 1.50
N ALA A 30 -6.93 6.78 1.07
CA ALA A 30 -7.31 7.85 1.99
C ALA A 30 -8.34 7.40 3.04
N ALA A 31 -9.32 6.57 2.65
CA ALA A 31 -10.28 6.00 3.58
C ALA A 31 -9.61 5.02 4.56
N VAL A 32 -8.76 4.11 4.05
CA VAL A 32 -8.01 3.14 4.87
C VAL A 32 -7.10 3.85 5.87
N ALA A 33 -6.33 4.82 5.41
CA ALA A 33 -5.44 5.58 6.27
C ALA A 33 -6.19 6.37 7.35
N THR A 34 -7.35 6.95 7.02
CA THR A 34 -8.18 7.66 8.00
C THR A 34 -8.69 6.72 9.08
N ALA A 35 -9.17 5.53 8.70
CA ALA A 35 -9.61 4.51 9.65
C ALA A 35 -8.46 4.02 10.56
N LEU A 36 -7.26 3.84 9.99
CA LEU A 36 -6.06 3.46 10.74
C LEU A 36 -5.61 4.56 11.71
N LEU A 37 -5.56 5.81 11.26
CA LEU A 37 -5.18 6.96 12.09
C LEU A 37 -6.12 7.17 13.28
N ALA A 38 -7.41 6.82 13.13
CA ALA A 38 -8.37 6.86 14.22
C ALA A 38 -8.08 5.82 15.32
N ARG A 39 -7.32 4.77 15.01
CA ARG A 39 -6.93 3.69 15.92
C ARG A 39 -5.57 3.93 16.58
N GLY A 40 -4.76 4.83 16.04
CA GLY A 40 -3.49 5.23 16.61
C GLY A 40 -2.52 5.80 15.57
N PRO A 41 -1.33 6.20 16.01
CA PRO A 41 -0.27 6.65 15.11
C PRO A 41 0.13 5.54 14.13
N VAL A 42 0.34 5.92 12.88
CA VAL A 42 0.84 5.06 11.82
C VAL A 42 1.91 5.82 11.02
N ASP A 43 2.87 5.09 10.49
CA ASP A 43 3.85 5.62 9.54
C ASP A 43 3.49 5.14 8.13
N ALA A 44 3.78 5.97 7.13
CA ALA A 44 3.71 5.64 5.73
C ALA A 44 5.11 5.41 5.15
N VAL A 45 5.22 4.43 4.26
CA VAL A 45 6.44 4.13 3.50
C VAL A 45 6.05 3.90 2.05
N ALA A 46 6.77 4.52 1.13
CA ALA A 46 6.66 4.25 -0.30
C ALA A 46 7.67 3.16 -0.68
N LEU A 47 7.26 2.22 -1.52
CA LEU A 47 8.10 1.13 -2.03
C LEU A 47 8.29 1.32 -3.53
N VAL A 48 9.54 1.44 -3.98
CA VAL A 48 9.88 1.58 -5.41
C VAL A 48 10.08 0.19 -6.01
N TYR A 49 9.48 -0.06 -7.18
CA TYR A 49 9.67 -1.32 -7.88
C TYR A 49 11.13 -1.55 -8.29
N PRO A 50 11.61 -2.80 -8.23
CA PRO A 50 12.88 -3.19 -8.84
C PRO A 50 12.94 -2.84 -10.34
N GLY A 51 14.13 -2.50 -10.84
CA GLY A 51 14.37 -2.26 -12.27
C GLY A 51 13.93 -0.89 -12.82
N ASP A 52 13.13 -0.13 -12.08
CA ASP A 52 12.90 1.28 -12.41
C ASP A 52 14.14 2.11 -12.04
N GLU A 53 14.70 2.89 -12.98
CA GLU A 53 15.81 3.82 -12.73
C GLU A 53 15.36 4.90 -11.73
N ILE A 54 15.47 4.59 -10.43
CA ILE A 54 14.99 5.33 -9.24
C ILE A 54 14.21 6.59 -9.61
N PRO A 55 12.94 6.45 -9.99
CA PRO A 55 12.05 7.58 -10.09
C PRO A 55 11.99 8.20 -8.70
N ARG A 56 12.43 9.45 -8.61
CA ARG A 56 12.49 10.22 -7.36
C ARG A 56 11.19 9.99 -6.59
N PHE A 57 11.31 9.50 -5.34
CA PHE A 57 10.17 9.35 -4.45
C PHE A 57 9.29 10.61 -4.50
N PRO A 58 7.96 10.46 -4.58
CA PRO A 58 7.08 11.61 -4.59
C PRO A 58 7.21 12.32 -3.25
N ALA A 59 7.28 13.64 -3.25
CA ALA A 59 7.23 14.37 -1.98
C ALA A 59 5.95 13.98 -1.21
N PRO A 60 6.02 13.78 0.11
CA PRO A 60 7.17 14.03 1.00
C PRO A 60 8.11 12.83 1.22
N PHE A 61 7.94 11.72 0.50
CA PHE A 61 8.82 10.56 0.61
C PHE A 61 10.22 10.86 0.06
N SER A 62 11.21 10.21 0.64
CA SER A 62 12.61 10.32 0.23
C SER A 62 13.33 8.98 0.45
N PRO A 63 14.45 8.71 -0.24
CA PRO A 63 15.22 7.50 -0.01
C PRO A 63 15.65 7.40 1.46
N ALA A 64 15.53 6.22 2.06
CA ALA A 64 16.10 5.97 3.37
C ALA A 64 17.64 5.98 3.29
N SER A 65 18.31 6.62 4.24
CA SER A 65 19.77 6.55 4.37
C SER A 65 20.25 5.17 4.82
N SER A 66 19.38 4.44 5.53
CA SER A 66 19.54 3.04 5.91
C SER A 66 18.17 2.37 5.71
N PRO A 67 17.93 1.74 4.54
CA PRO A 67 16.66 1.07 4.25
C PRO A 67 16.34 -0.01 5.29
N GLU A 68 15.11 0.00 5.80
CA GLU A 68 14.60 -1.04 6.69
C GLU A 68 14.04 -2.21 5.87
N ASP A 69 14.15 -3.42 6.39
CA ASP A 69 13.66 -4.63 5.73
C ASP A 69 12.17 -4.85 6.06
N PHE A 70 11.32 -4.00 5.48
CA PHE A 70 9.86 -4.11 5.65
C PHE A 70 9.35 -5.44 5.09
N GLU A 71 8.33 -5.98 5.74
CA GLU A 71 7.64 -7.14 5.22
C GLU A 71 7.07 -6.83 3.83
N GLN A 72 7.37 -7.71 2.89
CA GLN A 72 6.97 -7.52 1.50
C GLN A 72 5.46 -7.71 1.36
N VAL A 73 4.83 -6.80 0.63
CA VAL A 73 3.41 -6.90 0.23
C VAL A 73 3.27 -7.88 -0.93
N SER A 74 4.28 -7.89 -1.81
CA SER A 74 4.38 -8.68 -3.02
C SER A 74 5.84 -9.05 -3.26
N SER A 75 6.08 -10.16 -3.95
CA SER A 75 7.40 -10.41 -4.56
C SER A 75 7.31 -10.26 -6.06
N TRP A 76 8.35 -9.70 -6.65
CA TRP A 76 8.47 -9.49 -8.10
C TRP A 76 9.11 -10.71 -8.77
N GLU A 77 9.16 -10.70 -10.11
CA GLU A 77 9.88 -11.72 -10.87
C GLU A 77 11.32 -11.86 -10.33
N GLU A 78 11.82 -13.09 -10.26
CA GLU A 78 13.18 -13.42 -9.77
C GLU A 78 13.48 -13.10 -8.29
N GLY A 79 12.47 -12.76 -7.48
CA GLY A 79 12.64 -12.53 -6.03
C GLY A 79 13.26 -11.17 -5.70
N GLU A 80 13.21 -10.23 -6.64
CA GLU A 80 13.63 -8.86 -6.40
C GLU A 80 12.71 -8.16 -5.39
N LEU A 81 13.30 -7.35 -4.51
CA LEU A 81 12.62 -6.67 -3.41
C LEU A 81 12.46 -5.18 -3.72
N ALA A 82 11.30 -4.64 -3.37
CA ALA A 82 11.05 -3.21 -3.52
C ALA A 82 11.94 -2.39 -2.57
N ALA A 83 12.45 -1.26 -3.04
CA ALA A 83 13.29 -0.38 -2.23
C ALA A 83 12.43 0.61 -1.44
N PRO A 84 12.51 0.63 -0.09
CA PRO A 84 11.65 1.47 0.72
C PRO A 84 12.17 2.92 0.83
N SER A 85 11.24 3.85 0.96
CA SER A 85 11.51 5.21 1.41
C SER A 85 11.88 5.24 2.89
N ALA A 86 12.35 6.38 3.38
CA ALA A 86 12.27 6.68 4.79
C ALA A 86 10.81 6.65 5.26
N ARG A 87 10.57 6.18 6.49
CA ARG A 87 9.28 6.30 7.17
C ARG A 87 8.93 7.76 7.40
N ILE A 88 7.67 8.09 7.19
CA ILE A 88 7.12 9.40 7.57
C ILE A 88 5.84 9.19 8.38
N PRO A 89 5.55 10.04 9.38
CA PRO A 89 4.27 9.98 10.08
C PRO A 89 3.12 10.15 9.08
N ALA A 90 2.18 9.21 9.09
CA ALA A 90 1.01 9.30 8.24
C ALA A 90 0.05 10.39 8.76
N SER A 91 -0.68 11.01 7.84
CA SER A 91 -1.70 12.00 8.17
C SER A 91 -2.79 11.98 7.11
N THR A 92 -4.01 12.37 7.45
CA THR A 92 -5.11 12.47 6.47
C THR A 92 -4.72 13.40 5.30
N SER A 93 -4.00 14.50 5.57
CA SER A 93 -3.53 15.42 4.53
C SER A 93 -2.53 14.78 3.57
N LEU A 94 -1.67 13.87 4.04
CA LEU A 94 -0.76 13.12 3.17
C LEU A 94 -1.56 12.30 2.15
N PHE A 95 -2.55 11.53 2.59
CA PHE A 95 -3.30 10.65 1.69
C PHE A 95 -4.26 11.40 0.78
N VAL A 96 -4.82 12.52 1.23
CA VAL A 96 -5.57 13.43 0.34
C VAL A 96 -4.65 14.00 -0.74
N ALA A 97 -3.41 14.37 -0.40
CA ALA A 97 -2.45 14.85 -1.39
C ALA A 97 -2.03 13.75 -2.38
N LEU A 98 -1.80 12.53 -1.90
CA LEU A 98 -1.53 11.36 -2.75
C LEU A 98 -2.72 11.07 -3.67
N ALA A 99 -3.95 11.19 -3.17
CA ALA A 99 -5.16 11.00 -3.96
C ALA A 99 -5.39 12.05 -5.04
N ALA A 100 -4.80 13.23 -4.87
CA ALA A 100 -4.85 14.29 -5.87
C ALA A 100 -3.76 14.17 -6.96
N LEU A 101 -2.84 13.19 -6.85
CA LEU A 101 -1.83 12.99 -7.88
C LEU A 101 -2.48 12.50 -9.19
N PRO A 102 -1.96 12.90 -10.36
CA PRO A 102 -2.44 12.36 -11.63
C PRO A 102 -2.34 10.83 -11.62
N VAL A 103 -3.39 10.15 -12.09
CA VAL A 103 -3.52 8.69 -12.18
C VAL A 103 -2.22 8.03 -12.66
N GLY A 104 -1.64 8.50 -13.77
CA GLY A 104 -0.38 7.94 -14.30
C GLY A 104 0.89 8.20 -13.48
N ALA A 105 0.89 9.19 -12.57
CA ALA A 105 2.00 9.41 -11.64
C ALA A 105 1.87 8.50 -10.40
N PHE A 106 0.66 8.32 -9.89
CA PHE A 106 0.39 7.49 -8.72
C PHE A 106 0.51 6.00 -9.03
N GLU A 107 0.06 5.58 -10.22
CA GLU A 107 0.00 4.17 -10.62
C GLU A 107 1.32 3.59 -11.14
N ALA A 108 2.23 4.40 -11.68
CA ALA A 108 3.30 3.83 -12.50
C ALA A 108 4.47 3.22 -11.72
N THR A 109 4.58 3.44 -10.41
CA THR A 109 5.92 3.48 -9.81
C THR A 109 6.06 3.04 -8.36
N TRP A 110 5.01 3.15 -7.54
CA TRP A 110 5.13 2.95 -6.10
C TRP A 110 3.98 2.16 -5.53
N ASP A 111 4.30 1.20 -4.67
CA ASP A 111 3.37 0.74 -3.65
C ASP A 111 3.52 1.60 -2.39
N PHE A 112 2.50 1.62 -1.55
CA PHE A 112 2.56 2.30 -0.25
C PHE A 112 2.16 1.34 0.84
N ILE A 113 2.96 1.25 1.90
CA ILE A 113 2.60 0.50 3.10
C ILE A 113 2.37 1.45 4.27
N LEU A 114 1.43 1.04 5.12
CA LEU A 114 1.14 1.66 6.40
C LEU A 114 1.59 0.70 7.49
N VAL A 115 2.46 1.17 8.37
CA VAL A 115 3.04 0.37 9.45
C VAL A 115 2.80 1.08 10.79
N ARG A 116 2.87 0.34 11.89
CA ARG A 116 2.95 0.99 13.20
C ARG A 116 4.34 1.61 13.40
N PRO A 117 4.45 2.68 14.19
CA PRO A 117 5.75 3.27 14.49
C PRO A 117 6.70 2.24 15.12
N GLY A 118 7.88 2.09 14.53
CA GLY A 118 8.92 1.14 14.94
C GLY A 118 8.69 -0.32 14.54
N GLU A 119 7.55 -0.66 13.91
CA GLU A 119 7.29 -2.00 13.38
C GLU A 119 7.67 -2.08 11.90
N LEU A 120 7.89 -3.33 11.42
CA LEU A 120 8.23 -3.65 10.03
C LEU A 120 7.10 -4.38 9.30
N GLU A 121 6.09 -4.87 10.04
CA GLU A 121 4.91 -5.52 9.50
C GLU A 121 3.91 -4.46 9.01
N TRP A 122 3.38 -4.66 7.80
CA TRP A 122 2.38 -3.75 7.24
C TRP A 122 0.99 -4.04 7.81
N MET A 123 0.26 -2.97 8.13
CA MET A 123 -1.16 -3.02 8.52
C MET A 123 -2.06 -2.94 7.31
N ALA A 124 -1.68 -2.09 6.35
CA ALA A 124 -2.33 -1.93 5.08
C ALA A 124 -1.31 -1.62 3.99
N ALA A 125 -1.64 -1.96 2.75
CA ALA A 125 -0.79 -1.70 1.60
C ALA A 125 -1.63 -1.25 0.40
N ALA A 126 -1.35 -0.09 -0.17
CA ALA A 126 -1.91 0.30 -1.46
C ALA A 126 -1.01 -0.17 -2.59
N ILE A 127 -1.66 -0.72 -3.62
CA ILE A 127 -1.07 -1.18 -4.87
C ILE A 127 -1.77 -0.39 -5.98
N PRO A 128 -1.31 0.84 -6.27
CA PRO A 128 -2.02 1.76 -7.14
C PRO A 128 -2.27 1.24 -8.55
N HIS A 129 -1.28 0.59 -9.17
CA HIS A 129 -1.41 0.07 -10.54
C HIS A 129 -2.47 -1.03 -10.69
N GLU A 130 -2.80 -1.72 -9.60
CA GLU A 130 -3.86 -2.74 -9.57
C GLU A 130 -5.21 -2.15 -9.12
N GLY A 131 -5.24 -0.89 -8.67
CA GLY A 131 -6.44 -0.31 -8.08
C GLY A 131 -6.77 -0.87 -6.69
N MET A 132 -5.80 -1.39 -5.93
CA MET A 132 -6.06 -2.22 -4.74
C MET A 132 -5.50 -1.65 -3.44
N VAL A 133 -6.11 -1.99 -2.30
CA VAL A 133 -5.58 -1.70 -0.95
C VAL A 133 -5.74 -2.90 -0.02
N LEU A 134 -4.66 -3.61 0.29
CA LEU A 134 -4.68 -4.75 1.20
C LEU A 134 -4.76 -4.30 2.66
N VAL A 135 -5.42 -5.08 3.53
CA VAL A 135 -5.51 -4.80 4.98
C VAL A 135 -5.40 -6.10 5.79
N ARG A 136 -4.52 -6.16 6.79
CA ARG A 136 -4.32 -7.40 7.56
C ARG A 136 -5.35 -7.69 8.64
N ASP A 137 -6.17 -6.71 9.02
CA ASP A 137 -7.05 -6.79 10.18
C ASP A 137 -8.53 -6.89 9.78
N ASP A 138 -9.17 -7.99 10.14
CA ASP A 138 -10.62 -8.24 10.01
C ASP A 138 -11.48 -7.12 10.61
N THR A 139 -11.00 -6.56 11.72
CA THR A 139 -11.69 -5.47 12.39
C THR A 139 -11.62 -4.21 11.55
N LEU A 140 -10.48 -3.94 10.91
CA LEU A 140 -10.33 -2.81 10.00
C LEU A 140 -11.18 -2.99 8.75
N LEU A 141 -11.26 -4.22 8.22
CA LEU A 141 -12.15 -4.57 7.10
C LEU A 141 -13.61 -4.21 7.42
N LYS A 142 -14.09 -4.60 8.62
CA LYS A 142 -15.44 -4.30 9.11
C LYS A 142 -15.68 -2.81 9.29
N ASP A 143 -14.71 -2.09 9.84
CA ASP A 143 -14.81 -0.63 10.02
C ASP A 143 -14.92 0.09 8.67
N LEU A 144 -14.14 -0.35 7.67
CA LEU A 144 -14.18 0.20 6.32
C LEU A 144 -15.51 -0.10 5.62
N ALA A 145 -16.01 -1.34 5.72
CA ALA A 145 -17.32 -1.70 5.22
C ALA A 145 -18.45 -0.89 5.89
N ALA A 146 -18.37 -0.67 7.20
CA ALA A 146 -19.33 0.16 7.94
C ALA A 146 -19.27 1.64 7.52
N ALA A 147 -18.10 2.12 7.07
CA ALA A 147 -17.93 3.45 6.49
C ALA A 147 -18.39 3.57 5.03
N GLY A 148 -18.95 2.50 4.44
CA GLY A 148 -19.45 2.47 3.07
C GLY A 148 -18.36 2.23 2.01
N VAL A 149 -17.15 1.85 2.43
CA VAL A 149 -16.08 1.43 1.52
C VAL A 149 -16.39 0.02 1.03
N GLN A 150 -16.43 -0.19 -0.29
CA GLN A 150 -16.59 -1.53 -0.85
C GLN A 150 -15.33 -2.34 -0.54
N ALA A 151 -15.53 -3.38 0.24
CA ALA A 151 -14.49 -4.18 0.85
C ALA A 151 -14.86 -5.65 0.65
N GLN A 152 -13.91 -6.46 0.19
CA GLN A 152 -14.08 -7.91 0.10
C GLN A 152 -13.09 -8.61 1.02
N SER A 153 -13.32 -9.88 1.35
CA SER A 153 -12.37 -10.71 2.09
C SER A 153 -11.58 -11.64 1.18
N GLU A 154 -12.01 -11.76 -0.07
CA GLU A 154 -11.41 -12.60 -1.09
C GLU A 154 -10.85 -11.71 -2.21
N PRO A 155 -9.70 -12.07 -2.80
CA PRO A 155 -9.19 -11.36 -3.95
C PRO A 155 -10.12 -11.53 -5.16
N PRO A 156 -10.12 -10.58 -6.09
CA PRO A 156 -10.84 -10.74 -7.34
C PRO A 156 -10.27 -11.89 -8.18
N GLU A 157 -11.11 -12.58 -8.95
CA GLU A 157 -10.72 -13.79 -9.72
C GLU A 157 -9.59 -13.57 -10.75
N TRP A 158 -9.36 -12.32 -11.16
CA TRP A 158 -8.33 -11.96 -12.13
C TRP A 158 -6.92 -11.80 -11.52
N TRP A 159 -6.79 -11.91 -10.19
CA TRP A 159 -5.57 -11.77 -9.41
C TRP A 159 -5.11 -13.12 -8.82
#